data_AF-A0A966TZF8-F1
#
_entry.id   AF-A0A966TZF8-F1
#
_cell.length_a   1.000
_cell.length_b   1.000
_cell.length_c   1.000
_cell.angle_alpha   90.00
_cell.angle_beta   90.00
_cell.angle_gamma   90.00
#
_symmetry.space_group_name_H-M   'P 1'
#
loop_
_entity.id
_entity.type
_entity.pdbx_description
1 polymer ?
#
loop_
_entity_poly.entity_id
_entity_poly.type
_entity_poly.pdbx_seq_one_letter_code
_entity_poly.pdbx_strand_id
1 'polypeptide(L)'
;MVVTFTNDAWGGTPSTDRNLYVDALLLNGVDLGKHAVLMSGDAGLSFEKTAIIVPPPVPVPPVGDTLRLSLSEDAWQGDAHYRVTLDGVVLVADAVATASHAAGAHDLLDLHPVLAAGPHSLVVSFNNDAWGGTAATDRNLYVDAISLNGLDLGKQATLERTGDASFTFTSAAAVIVPVVAANDTLHIGLSADSWQGDPRFLIFIDGKQVGLEHSAAASHAAGQVEFLDVLAAHTAGAHELDVRFNNDAWGGTAATDRNLYVDSVALNGVDLHAHAALLSAGDAVFAF
;
A
#
# COMPACT_ATOMS: atom_id res chain seq x y z
N MET A 1 2.67 32.65 7.43
CA MET A 1 1.38 33.34 7.19
C MET A 1 1.43 34.69 7.89
N VAL A 2 0.90 35.75 7.30
CA VAL A 2 0.79 37.07 7.95
C VAL A 2 -0.70 37.31 8.25
N VAL A 3 -1.02 37.69 9.49
CA VAL A 3 -2.38 38.08 9.89
C VAL A 3 -2.39 39.60 10.04
N THR A 4 -3.26 40.26 9.28
CA THR A 4 -3.37 41.72 9.28
C THR A 4 -4.64 42.15 9.98
N PHE A 5 -4.51 43.02 10.99
CA PHE A 5 -5.65 43.63 11.66
C PHE A 5 -5.96 45.00 11.04
N THR A 6 -6.93 45.04 10.12
CA THR A 6 -7.22 46.23 9.31
C THR A 6 -8.24 47.19 9.92
N ASN A 7 -8.87 46.83 11.05
CA ASN A 7 -9.99 47.56 11.64
C ASN A 7 -9.70 47.98 13.09
N ASP A 8 -8.55 48.61 13.29
CA ASP A 8 -8.16 49.24 14.55
C ASP A 8 -8.98 50.52 14.78
N ALA A 9 -9.55 50.68 15.98
CA ALA A 9 -10.02 51.99 16.45
C ALA A 9 -9.79 52.13 17.95
N TRP A 10 -8.79 52.95 18.28
CA TRP A 10 -8.40 53.26 19.63
C TRP A 10 -9.51 53.95 20.43
N GLY A 11 -9.98 53.28 21.50
CA GLY A 11 -11.06 53.77 22.36
C GLY A 11 -10.63 54.67 23.53
N GLY A 12 -9.34 55.01 23.65
CA GLY A 12 -8.81 55.86 24.73
C GLY A 12 -8.34 55.11 25.99
N THR A 13 -8.76 53.86 26.19
CA THR A 13 -8.24 52.93 27.21
C THR A 13 -8.11 51.51 26.65
N PRO A 14 -7.22 50.64 27.19
CA PRO A 14 -7.07 49.26 26.73
C PRO A 14 -8.36 48.42 26.78
N SER A 15 -9.31 48.76 27.67
CA SER A 15 -10.60 48.05 27.81
C SER A 15 -11.70 48.54 26.87
N THR A 16 -11.48 49.68 26.21
CA THR A 16 -12.39 50.28 25.22
C THR A 16 -11.87 50.12 23.79
N ASP A 17 -10.69 49.52 23.65
CA ASP A 17 -9.99 49.34 22.39
C ASP A 17 -10.40 48.06 21.66
N ARG A 18 -10.39 48.09 20.32
CA ARG A 18 -10.66 46.91 19.49
C ARG A 18 -9.35 46.21 19.19
N ASN A 19 -9.07 45.17 19.95
CA ASN A 19 -7.91 44.29 19.74
C ASN A 19 -8.32 43.02 18.99
N LEU A 20 -7.41 42.48 18.19
CA LEU A 20 -7.55 41.12 17.63
C LEU A 20 -6.74 40.14 18.48
N TYR A 21 -7.42 39.10 18.96
CA TYR A 21 -6.82 38.00 19.69
C TYR A 21 -6.77 36.78 18.75
N VAL A 22 -5.57 36.25 18.55
CA VAL A 22 -5.36 34.97 17.89
C VAL A 22 -5.26 33.93 18.99
N ASP A 23 -6.34 33.19 19.20
CA ASP A 23 -6.48 32.23 20.32
C ASP A 23 -5.89 30.86 20.03
N ALA A 24 -5.72 30.47 18.77
CA ALA A 24 -4.97 29.28 18.39
C ALA A 24 -4.58 29.35 16.92
N LEU A 25 -3.44 28.74 16.59
CA LEU A 25 -3.04 28.46 15.22
C LEU A 25 -2.95 26.95 15.07
N LEU A 26 -3.80 26.39 14.22
CA LEU A 26 -3.79 24.96 13.91
C LEU A 26 -3.11 24.72 12.56
N LEU A 27 -2.29 23.68 12.50
CA LEU A 27 -1.80 23.10 11.25
C LEU A 27 -2.30 21.66 11.16
N ASN A 28 -3.12 21.36 10.16
CA ASN A 28 -3.76 20.05 9.98
C ASN A 28 -4.50 19.57 11.24
N GLY A 29 -5.21 20.49 11.92
CA GLY A 29 -5.98 20.20 13.12
C GLY A 29 -5.16 20.09 14.42
N VAL A 30 -3.83 20.27 14.36
CA VAL A 30 -2.96 20.26 15.54
C VAL A 30 -2.68 21.70 15.99
N ASP A 31 -3.04 22.01 17.23
CA ASP A 31 -2.72 23.30 17.87
C ASP A 31 -1.20 23.44 18.06
N LEU A 32 -0.62 24.47 17.44
CA LEU A 32 0.80 24.78 17.52
C LEU A 32 1.18 25.57 18.79
N GLY A 33 0.23 25.87 19.68
CA GLY A 33 0.45 26.59 20.93
C GLY A 33 0.92 28.03 20.71
N LYS A 34 0.53 28.64 19.59
CA LYS A 34 0.88 30.00 19.21
C LYS A 34 -0.34 30.90 19.39
N HIS A 35 -0.14 31.98 20.15
CA HIS A 35 -1.14 33.01 20.39
C HIS A 35 -0.54 34.38 20.12
N ALA A 36 -1.35 35.33 19.65
CA ALA A 36 -0.94 36.72 19.49
C ALA A 36 -2.06 37.66 19.89
N VAL A 37 -1.68 38.83 20.39
CA VAL A 37 -2.60 39.95 20.60
C VAL A 37 -2.12 41.09 19.73
N LEU A 38 -2.95 41.50 18.78
CA LEU A 38 -2.67 42.63 17.90
C LEU A 38 -3.40 43.85 18.46
N MET A 39 -2.63 44.77 19.04
CA MET A 39 -3.12 46.00 19.67
C MET A 39 -3.06 47.23 18.75
N SER A 40 -2.25 47.20 17.69
CA SER A 40 -2.28 48.16 16.58
C SER A 40 -1.41 47.66 15.42
N GLY A 41 -1.80 47.98 14.17
CA GLY A 41 -1.02 47.73 12.96
C GLY A 41 -0.84 46.26 12.53
N ASP A 42 0.11 46.04 11.62
CA ASP A 42 0.48 44.72 11.10
C ASP A 42 1.42 44.00 12.08
N ALA A 43 1.02 42.83 12.58
CA ALA A 43 1.92 41.95 13.33
C ALA A 43 2.11 40.63 12.59
N GLY A 44 3.35 40.32 12.24
CA GLY A 44 3.69 39.02 11.66
C GLY A 44 3.76 37.94 12.75
N LEU A 45 2.93 36.90 12.63
CA LEU A 45 3.14 35.64 13.33
C LEU A 45 4.06 34.76 12.48
N SER A 46 5.36 34.72 12.81
CA SER A 46 6.27 33.74 12.23
C SER A 46 6.29 32.47 13.09
N PHE A 47 6.18 31.34 12.43
CA PHE A 47 6.50 30.05 13.02
C PHE A 47 7.41 29.33 12.03
N GLU A 48 8.50 28.78 12.55
CA GLU A 48 9.25 27.77 11.82
C GLU A 48 8.52 26.45 12.06
N LYS A 49 8.21 25.72 10.97
CA LYS A 49 7.84 24.31 11.07
C LYS A 49 9.02 23.63 11.74
N THR A 50 8.90 23.31 13.04
CA THR A 50 9.92 22.48 13.70
C THR A 50 9.98 21.21 12.89
N ALA A 51 11.13 20.95 12.27
CA ALA A 51 11.36 19.69 11.59
C ALA A 51 11.03 18.60 12.61
N ILE A 52 10.08 17.75 12.27
CA ILE A 52 9.92 16.50 12.99
C ILE A 52 11.29 15.84 12.87
N ILE A 53 12.02 15.81 13.99
CA ILE A 53 13.23 15.00 14.07
C ILE A 53 12.68 13.58 14.00
N VAL A 54 12.60 13.04 12.78
CA VAL A 54 12.25 11.65 12.59
C VAL A 54 13.32 10.91 13.38
N PRO A 55 12.95 10.18 14.46
CA PRO A 55 13.92 9.34 15.14
C PRO A 55 14.58 8.48 14.06
N PRO A 56 15.91 8.24 14.11
CA PRO A 56 16.54 7.34 13.17
C PRO A 56 15.68 6.08 13.09
N PRO A 57 15.37 5.57 11.88
CA PRO A 57 14.40 4.50 11.70
C PRO A 57 14.65 3.44 12.76
N VAL A 58 13.71 3.30 13.68
CA VAL A 58 13.69 2.14 14.56
C VAL A 58 13.63 0.97 13.58
N PRO A 59 14.57 0.01 13.60
CA PRO A 59 14.47 -1.15 12.74
C PRO A 59 13.09 -1.75 12.95
N VAL A 60 12.21 -1.60 11.96
CA VAL A 60 10.99 -2.37 11.90
C VAL A 60 11.51 -3.81 11.85
N PRO A 61 11.11 -4.70 12.78
CA PRO A 61 11.48 -6.10 12.67
C PRO A 61 11.12 -6.53 11.25
N PRO A 62 12.01 -7.18 10.49
CA PRO A 62 11.67 -7.66 9.17
C PRO A 62 10.33 -8.39 9.29
N VAL A 63 9.33 -7.96 8.51
CA VAL A 63 8.18 -8.81 8.26
C VAL A 63 8.81 -10.09 7.71
N GLY A 64 8.70 -11.21 8.42
CA GLY A 64 9.49 -12.41 8.11
C GLY A 64 9.38 -12.79 6.64
N ASP A 65 10.49 -13.23 6.04
CA ASP A 65 10.47 -13.70 4.65
C ASP A 65 9.49 -14.85 4.53
N THR A 66 8.76 -14.97 3.42
CA THR A 66 7.91 -16.13 3.16
C THR A 66 8.64 -17.07 2.21
N LEU A 67 9.19 -18.15 2.75
CA LEU A 67 9.74 -19.26 1.98
C LEU A 67 8.66 -20.32 1.82
N ARG A 68 8.15 -20.49 0.60
CA ARG A 68 7.11 -21.47 0.28
C ARG A 68 7.68 -22.66 -0.46
N LEU A 69 7.38 -23.86 0.02
CA LEU A 69 7.63 -25.12 -0.68
C LEU A 69 6.30 -25.65 -1.25
N SER A 70 6.34 -26.08 -2.50
CA SER A 70 5.29 -26.89 -3.13
C SER A 70 5.74 -28.33 -3.12
N LEU A 71 4.96 -29.20 -2.49
CA LEU A 71 5.31 -30.60 -2.25
C LEU A 71 4.22 -31.52 -2.77
N SER A 72 4.61 -32.71 -3.21
CA SER A 72 3.69 -33.79 -3.53
C SER A 72 4.34 -35.14 -3.25
N GLU A 73 3.55 -36.21 -3.32
CA GLU A 73 4.01 -37.56 -3.04
C GLU A 73 3.43 -38.60 -4.01
N ASP A 74 4.12 -39.73 -4.10
CA ASP A 74 3.50 -41.00 -4.41
C ASP A 74 3.25 -41.73 -3.09
N ALA A 75 1.99 -41.84 -2.67
CA ALA A 75 1.65 -42.50 -1.42
C ALA A 75 1.65 -44.03 -1.57
N TRP A 76 2.37 -44.74 -0.69
CA TRP A 76 2.31 -46.21 -0.61
C TRP A 76 2.56 -46.69 0.82
N GLN A 77 1.63 -47.51 1.36
CA GLN A 77 1.63 -47.95 2.77
C GLN A 77 1.66 -46.80 3.79
N GLY A 78 1.12 -45.64 3.43
CA GLY A 78 1.13 -44.39 4.20
C GLY A 78 1.92 -43.29 3.48
N ASP A 79 1.88 -42.10 4.06
CA ASP A 79 2.34 -40.85 3.45
C ASP A 79 3.86 -40.65 3.57
N ALA A 80 4.42 -39.79 2.73
CA ALA A 80 5.82 -39.38 2.76
C ALA A 80 6.09 -38.40 3.90
N HIS A 81 6.90 -38.83 4.87
CA HIS A 81 7.37 -38.01 5.97
C HIS A 81 8.63 -37.25 5.60
N TYR A 82 8.64 -35.96 5.91
CA TYR A 82 9.76 -35.08 5.61
C TYR A 82 10.10 -34.12 6.74
N ARG A 83 11.35 -33.67 6.71
CA ARG A 83 11.92 -32.66 7.61
C ARG A 83 12.51 -31.53 6.79
N VAL A 84 12.39 -30.29 7.27
CA VAL A 84 12.96 -29.11 6.60
C VAL A 84 13.93 -28.40 7.53
N THR A 85 15.14 -28.15 7.04
CA THR A 85 16.11 -27.27 7.70
C THR A 85 16.56 -26.15 6.80
N LEU A 86 16.87 -25.01 7.40
CA LEU A 86 17.46 -23.87 6.75
C LEU A 86 18.73 -23.49 7.49
N ASP A 87 19.87 -23.48 6.80
CA ASP A 87 21.20 -23.23 7.37
C ASP A 87 21.52 -24.13 8.59
N GLY A 88 21.03 -25.37 8.55
CA GLY A 88 21.17 -26.34 9.64
C GLY A 88 20.15 -26.17 10.79
N VAL A 89 19.36 -25.10 10.79
CA VAL A 89 18.27 -24.88 11.76
C VAL A 89 17.01 -25.61 11.33
N VAL A 90 16.36 -26.30 12.27
CA VAL A 90 15.11 -27.04 11.99
C VAL A 90 13.94 -26.07 11.93
N LEU A 91 13.29 -26.00 10.76
CA LEU A 91 12.05 -25.24 10.58
C LEU A 91 10.83 -26.15 10.69
N VAL A 92 10.95 -27.38 10.19
CA VAL A 92 9.93 -28.44 10.32
C VAL A 92 10.65 -29.69 10.77
N ALA A 93 10.26 -30.25 11.92
CA ALA A 93 10.91 -31.42 12.50
C ALA A 93 10.44 -32.74 11.87
N ASP A 94 9.13 -32.84 11.61
CA ASP A 94 8.46 -33.95 10.91
C ASP A 94 7.12 -33.43 10.39
N ALA A 95 6.83 -33.67 9.13
CA ALA A 95 5.56 -33.36 8.47
C ALA A 95 5.30 -34.42 7.39
N VAL A 96 4.07 -34.49 6.89
CA VAL A 96 3.67 -35.44 5.84
C VAL A 96 3.24 -34.67 4.59
N ALA A 97 3.66 -35.15 3.42
CA ALA A 97 3.04 -34.77 2.16
C ALA A 97 1.80 -35.64 1.97
N THR A 98 0.71 -35.08 1.46
CA THR A 98 -0.58 -35.75 1.23
C THR A 98 -1.11 -35.51 -0.18
N ALA A 99 -0.55 -34.52 -0.88
CA ALA A 99 -0.93 -34.21 -2.26
C ALA A 99 -0.35 -35.23 -3.25
N SER A 100 -1.21 -35.81 -4.09
CA SER A 100 -0.79 -36.78 -5.11
C SER A 100 -0.01 -36.13 -6.25
N HIS A 101 1.22 -36.60 -6.49
CA HIS A 101 2.07 -36.16 -7.58
C HIS A 101 1.48 -36.49 -8.96
N ALA A 102 1.01 -37.73 -9.14
CA ALA A 102 0.39 -38.18 -10.40
C ALA A 102 -0.88 -37.39 -10.78
N ALA A 103 -1.57 -36.80 -9.80
CA ALA A 103 -2.73 -35.94 -10.03
C ALA A 103 -2.35 -34.48 -10.33
N GLY A 104 -1.07 -34.10 -10.23
CA GLY A 104 -0.62 -32.71 -10.30
C GLY A 104 -1.14 -31.86 -9.14
N ALA A 105 -1.41 -32.47 -7.99
CA ALA A 105 -1.81 -31.77 -6.77
C ALA A 105 -0.57 -31.35 -5.98
N HIS A 106 -0.70 -30.30 -5.16
CA HIS A 106 0.40 -29.79 -4.37
C HIS A 106 -0.05 -29.40 -2.96
N ASP A 107 0.74 -29.80 -1.97
CA ASP A 107 0.74 -29.20 -0.64
C ASP A 107 1.60 -27.95 -0.66
N LEU A 108 1.10 -26.89 -0.01
CA LEU A 108 1.83 -25.64 0.15
C LEU A 108 2.25 -25.47 1.60
N LEU A 109 3.57 -25.42 1.80
CA LEU A 109 4.17 -25.15 3.11
C LEU A 109 4.80 -23.76 3.11
N ASP A 110 4.19 -22.84 3.86
CA ASP A 110 4.76 -21.53 4.14
C ASP A 110 5.62 -21.55 5.40
N LEU A 111 6.87 -21.14 5.25
CA LEU A 111 7.81 -20.94 6.34
C LEU A 111 8.14 -19.46 6.43
N HIS A 112 8.27 -18.95 7.65
CA HIS A 112 8.55 -17.53 7.89
C HIS A 112 9.92 -17.29 8.56
N PRO A 113 11.05 -17.69 7.92
CA PRO A 113 12.36 -17.43 8.47
C PRO A 113 12.69 -15.92 8.41
N VAL A 114 13.58 -15.49 9.29
CA VAL A 114 14.24 -14.17 9.16
C VAL A 114 15.58 -14.41 8.47
N LEU A 115 15.68 -14.05 7.19
CA LEU A 115 16.89 -14.28 6.40
C LEU A 115 17.82 -13.07 6.47
N ALA A 116 19.09 -13.31 6.78
CA ALA A 116 20.13 -12.30 6.60
C ALA A 116 20.55 -12.28 5.12
N ALA A 117 20.93 -11.11 4.60
CA ALA A 117 21.46 -10.97 3.25
C ALA A 117 22.52 -12.03 2.91
N GLY A 118 22.38 -12.72 1.78
CA GLY A 118 23.40 -13.62 1.27
C GLY A 118 22.91 -15.05 1.01
N PRO A 119 23.84 -16.00 0.81
CA PRO A 119 23.49 -17.37 0.48
C PRO A 119 22.93 -18.12 1.69
N HIS A 120 21.90 -18.91 1.43
CA HIS A 120 21.26 -19.83 2.36
C HIS A 120 21.18 -21.23 1.77
N SER A 121 21.12 -22.23 2.65
CA SER A 121 20.97 -23.64 2.32
C SER A 121 19.69 -24.19 2.92
N LEU A 122 18.70 -24.47 2.07
CA LEU A 122 17.50 -25.22 2.44
C LEU A 122 17.75 -26.71 2.20
N VAL A 123 17.40 -27.55 3.16
CA VAL A 123 17.45 -29.01 3.02
C VAL A 123 16.08 -29.58 3.33
N VAL A 124 15.56 -30.38 2.41
CA VAL A 124 14.36 -31.22 2.60
C VAL A 124 14.82 -32.67 2.71
N SER A 125 14.58 -33.29 3.84
CA SER A 125 14.92 -34.70 4.11
C SER A 125 13.67 -35.55 3.98
N PHE A 126 13.70 -36.58 3.14
CA PHE A 126 12.68 -37.63 3.07
C PHE A 126 13.07 -38.77 4.01
N ASN A 127 12.21 -39.14 4.96
CA ASN A 127 12.62 -39.90 6.15
C ASN A 127 12.11 -41.35 6.19
N ASN A 128 11.09 -41.71 5.42
CA ASN A 128 10.40 -42.99 5.56
C ASN A 128 10.17 -43.70 4.22
N ASP A 129 11.21 -43.86 3.41
CA ASP A 129 11.13 -44.63 2.18
C ASP A 129 10.54 -46.05 2.38
N ALA A 130 9.76 -46.48 1.40
CA ALA A 130 9.16 -47.81 1.36
C ALA A 130 8.97 -48.25 -0.10
N TRP A 131 9.65 -49.33 -0.48
CA TRP A 131 9.63 -49.88 -1.84
C TRP A 131 9.05 -51.30 -1.89
N GLY A 132 8.02 -51.48 -2.71
CA GLY A 132 7.30 -52.76 -2.92
C GLY A 132 7.74 -53.55 -4.16
N GLY A 133 8.75 -53.09 -4.90
CA GLY A 133 9.28 -53.77 -6.09
C GLY A 133 8.74 -53.24 -7.43
N THR A 134 7.77 -52.32 -7.41
CA THR A 134 7.22 -51.66 -8.62
C THR A 134 6.94 -50.19 -8.35
N ALA A 135 6.97 -49.34 -9.39
CA ALA A 135 6.71 -47.90 -9.25
C ALA A 135 5.33 -47.58 -8.64
N ALA A 136 4.31 -48.40 -8.87
CA ALA A 136 2.98 -48.24 -8.26
C ALA A 136 2.95 -48.61 -6.77
N THR A 137 4.04 -49.16 -6.27
CA THR A 137 4.22 -49.59 -4.89
C THR A 137 5.46 -48.93 -4.29
N ASP A 138 5.71 -47.68 -4.67
CA ASP A 138 6.82 -46.87 -4.19
C ASP A 138 6.30 -45.71 -3.40
N ARG A 139 7.01 -45.34 -2.33
CA ARG A 139 6.76 -44.09 -1.63
C ARG A 139 7.83 -43.09 -1.99
N ASN A 140 7.42 -42.01 -2.64
CA ASN A 140 8.31 -40.96 -3.08
C ASN A 140 7.88 -39.61 -2.55
N LEU A 141 8.85 -38.72 -2.33
CA LEU A 141 8.61 -37.32 -2.02
C LEU A 141 9.09 -36.44 -3.17
N TYR A 142 8.29 -35.44 -3.52
CA TYR A 142 8.59 -34.47 -4.56
C TYR A 142 8.61 -33.07 -3.95
N VAL A 143 9.68 -32.33 -4.25
CA VAL A 143 9.72 -30.88 -4.12
C VAL A 143 9.45 -30.33 -5.50
N ASP A 144 8.21 -29.89 -5.74
CA ASP A 144 7.76 -29.44 -7.06
C ASP A 144 8.24 -28.02 -7.37
N ALA A 145 8.26 -27.16 -6.37
CA ALA A 145 8.74 -25.79 -6.51
C ALA A 145 9.15 -25.19 -5.16
N ILE A 146 10.05 -24.20 -5.20
CA ILE A 146 10.42 -23.39 -4.05
C ILE A 146 10.34 -21.92 -4.47
N SER A 147 9.64 -21.11 -3.68
CA SER A 147 9.56 -19.66 -3.89
C SER A 147 9.96 -18.89 -2.63
N LEU A 148 10.57 -17.73 -2.84
CA LEU A 148 10.92 -16.79 -1.78
C LEU A 148 10.17 -15.47 -2.03
N ASN A 149 9.34 -15.05 -1.09
CA ASN A 149 8.52 -13.83 -1.17
C ASN A 149 7.69 -13.77 -2.46
N GLY A 150 7.15 -14.92 -2.88
CA GLY A 150 6.35 -15.08 -4.10
C GLY A 150 7.15 -15.19 -5.40
N LEU A 151 8.49 -15.01 -5.37
CA LEU A 151 9.35 -15.25 -6.52
C LEU A 151 9.74 -16.73 -6.58
N ASP A 152 9.37 -17.41 -7.67
CA ASP A 152 9.83 -18.78 -7.95
C ASP A 152 11.36 -18.81 -8.15
N LEU A 153 12.02 -19.71 -7.43
CA LEU A 153 13.47 -19.91 -7.50
C LEU A 153 13.87 -20.93 -8.59
N GLY A 154 12.90 -21.58 -9.24
CA GLY A 154 13.13 -22.60 -10.26
C GLY A 154 13.87 -23.81 -9.70
N LYS A 155 13.58 -24.18 -8.45
CA LYS A 155 14.21 -25.30 -7.73
C LYS A 155 13.18 -26.39 -7.48
N GLN A 156 13.56 -27.63 -7.80
CA GLN A 156 12.75 -28.82 -7.63
C GLN A 156 13.64 -30.04 -7.36
N ALA A 157 13.10 -31.08 -6.76
CA ALA A 157 13.79 -32.36 -6.56
C ALA A 157 12.81 -33.52 -6.44
N THR A 158 13.30 -34.71 -6.79
CA THR A 158 12.60 -35.98 -6.58
C THR A 158 13.42 -36.83 -5.63
N LEU A 159 12.78 -37.33 -4.58
CA LEU A 159 13.39 -38.20 -3.57
C LEU A 159 12.72 -39.57 -3.62
N GLU A 160 13.32 -40.49 -4.40
CA GLU A 160 12.85 -41.88 -4.57
C GLU A 160 13.41 -42.85 -3.52
N ARG A 161 14.05 -42.30 -2.48
CA ARG A 161 14.61 -43.05 -1.34
C ARG A 161 14.91 -42.09 -0.20
N THR A 162 15.04 -42.60 1.01
CA THR A 162 15.42 -41.81 2.18
C THR A 162 16.71 -41.05 1.89
N GLY A 163 16.70 -39.74 2.13
CA GLY A 163 17.82 -38.87 1.79
C GLY A 163 17.45 -37.40 1.78
N ASP A 164 18.44 -36.58 1.41
CA ASP A 164 18.35 -35.13 1.47
C ASP A 164 18.37 -34.53 0.06
N ALA A 165 17.46 -33.58 -0.17
CA ALA A 165 17.54 -32.63 -1.27
C ALA A 165 18.03 -31.28 -0.72
N SER A 166 19.19 -30.84 -1.19
CA SER A 166 19.80 -29.58 -0.76
C SER A 166 19.67 -28.53 -1.86
N PHE A 167 19.13 -27.37 -1.49
CA PHE A 167 18.92 -26.23 -2.36
C PHE A 167 19.67 -25.03 -1.81
N THR A 168 20.43 -24.38 -2.69
CA THR A 168 21.04 -23.09 -2.38
C THR A 168 20.26 -21.97 -3.06
N PHE A 169 20.04 -20.90 -2.32
CA PHE A 169 19.45 -19.68 -2.83
C PHE A 169 20.09 -18.49 -2.12
N THR A 170 20.01 -17.33 -2.74
CA THR A 170 20.54 -16.10 -2.15
C THR A 170 19.34 -15.26 -1.73
N SER A 171 19.22 -14.97 -0.44
CA SER A 171 18.37 -13.86 -0.04
C SER A 171 19.08 -12.59 -0.48
N ALA A 172 18.38 -11.72 -1.20
CA ALA A 172 18.89 -10.38 -1.38
C ALA A 172 19.04 -9.76 0.02
N ALA A 173 20.04 -8.90 0.20
CA ALA A 173 19.91 -7.95 1.29
C ALA A 173 18.52 -7.35 1.19
N ALA A 174 17.79 -7.29 2.31
CA ALA A 174 16.65 -6.41 2.41
C ALA A 174 17.14 -5.11 1.79
N VAL A 175 16.59 -4.77 0.62
CA VAL A 175 16.94 -3.52 -0.01
C VAL A 175 16.48 -2.56 1.06
N ILE A 176 17.43 -1.91 1.73
CA ILE A 176 17.13 -0.65 2.37
C ILE A 176 16.91 0.26 1.16
N VAL A 177 15.75 0.07 0.52
CA VAL A 177 15.00 1.21 0.10
C VAL A 177 15.04 2.02 1.38
N PRO A 178 15.56 3.26 1.39
CA PRO A 178 15.15 4.16 2.47
C PRO A 178 13.66 3.88 2.62
N VAL A 179 13.15 3.68 3.85
CA VAL A 179 11.69 3.66 4.03
C VAL A 179 11.23 4.84 3.21
N VAL A 180 10.70 4.56 2.03
CA VAL A 180 9.98 5.51 1.24
C VAL A 180 8.82 5.60 2.17
N ALA A 181 8.72 6.73 2.88
CA ALA A 181 7.63 7.02 3.80
C ALA A 181 6.41 6.32 3.22
N ALA A 182 5.84 5.37 3.99
CA ALA A 182 4.84 4.42 3.49
C ALA A 182 3.98 5.16 2.46
N ASN A 183 4.03 4.77 1.18
CA ASN A 183 3.48 5.60 0.09
C ASN A 183 2.14 6.15 0.56
N ASP A 184 1.99 7.47 0.64
CA ASP A 184 0.70 7.96 1.08
C ASP A 184 -0.32 7.51 0.04
N THR A 185 -1.46 7.07 0.54
CA THR A 185 -2.56 6.62 -0.30
C THR A 185 -3.59 7.72 -0.33
N LEU A 186 -3.79 8.31 -1.51
CA LEU A 186 -4.97 9.12 -1.77
C LEU A 186 -6.11 8.21 -2.20
N HIS A 187 -7.11 8.10 -1.35
CA HIS A 187 -8.35 7.37 -1.60
C HIS A 187 -9.40 8.35 -2.11
N ILE A 188 -9.75 8.25 -3.39
CA ILE A 188 -10.63 9.20 -4.08
C ILE A 188 -11.95 8.50 -4.35
N GLY A 189 -13.04 9.05 -3.82
CA GLY A 189 -14.41 8.64 -4.11
C GLY A 189 -14.94 9.40 -5.32
N LEU A 190 -15.47 8.68 -6.30
CA LEU A 190 -15.89 9.21 -7.58
C LEU A 190 -17.28 8.70 -7.97
N SER A 191 -18.01 9.53 -8.68
CA SER A 191 -19.26 9.16 -9.34
C SER A 191 -19.46 9.99 -10.60
N ALA A 192 -20.46 9.63 -11.41
CA ALA A 192 -20.62 10.12 -12.76
C ALA A 192 -22.08 10.24 -13.21
N ASP A 193 -22.30 11.14 -14.16
CA ASP A 193 -23.42 11.09 -15.10
C ASP A 193 -22.90 10.58 -16.46
N SER A 194 -23.22 9.33 -16.84
CA SER A 194 -22.61 8.66 -18.00
C SER A 194 -23.35 8.87 -19.34
N TRP A 195 -23.60 10.11 -19.75
CA TRP A 195 -24.27 10.36 -21.04
C TRP A 195 -23.35 10.13 -22.25
N GLN A 196 -23.80 9.30 -23.20
CA GLN A 196 -23.02 8.83 -24.36
C GLN A 196 -21.67 8.18 -24.02
N GLY A 197 -21.56 7.60 -22.82
CA GLY A 197 -20.35 7.00 -22.29
C GLY A 197 -19.88 7.67 -21.00
N ASP A 198 -19.00 6.98 -20.29
CA ASP A 198 -18.49 7.40 -18.99
C ASP A 198 -17.52 8.61 -19.09
N PRO A 199 -17.48 9.47 -18.07
CA PRO A 199 -16.39 10.42 -17.86
C PRO A 199 -15.02 9.74 -17.85
N ARG A 200 -14.07 10.34 -18.56
CA ARG A 200 -12.66 9.96 -18.64
C ARG A 200 -11.82 11.05 -18.00
N PHE A 201 -10.91 10.67 -17.12
CA PHE A 201 -10.11 11.63 -16.36
C PHE A 201 -8.68 11.17 -16.12
N LEU A 202 -7.82 12.14 -15.83
CA LEU A 202 -6.42 11.95 -15.47
C LEU A 202 -6.20 12.48 -14.06
N ILE A 203 -5.24 11.87 -13.35
CA ILE A 203 -4.80 12.33 -12.03
C ILE A 203 -3.44 13.00 -12.17
N PHE A 204 -3.27 14.17 -11.54
CA PHE A 204 -1.97 14.81 -11.37
C PHE A 204 -1.70 15.03 -9.89
N ILE A 205 -0.44 14.87 -9.50
CA ILE A 205 0.07 15.28 -8.20
C ILE A 205 1.19 16.29 -8.43
N ASP A 206 1.06 17.47 -7.85
CA ASP A 206 1.99 18.60 -8.03
C ASP A 206 2.25 18.90 -9.52
N GLY A 207 1.18 18.89 -10.33
CA GLY A 207 1.23 19.10 -11.77
C GLY A 207 1.86 17.98 -12.59
N LYS A 208 2.21 16.83 -11.99
CA LYS A 208 2.74 15.65 -12.68
C LYS A 208 1.68 14.56 -12.78
N GLN A 209 1.44 14.07 -13.99
CA GLN A 209 0.47 12.99 -14.20
C GLN A 209 0.90 11.72 -13.45
N VAL A 210 -0.05 11.10 -12.74
CA VAL A 210 0.12 9.81 -12.08
C VAL A 210 -0.77 8.80 -12.79
N GLY A 211 -0.16 7.71 -13.28
CA GLY A 211 -0.88 6.64 -13.97
C GLY A 211 -1.37 7.00 -15.37
N LEU A 212 -2.36 6.22 -15.83
CA LEU A 212 -3.00 6.35 -17.15
C LEU A 212 -4.37 7.03 -17.01
N GLU A 213 -5.09 7.20 -18.12
CA GLU A 213 -6.48 7.68 -18.09
C GLU A 213 -7.41 6.67 -17.42
N HIS A 214 -8.30 7.17 -16.57
CA HIS A 214 -9.32 6.43 -15.84
C HIS A 214 -10.73 6.72 -16.39
N SER A 215 -11.73 5.95 -15.98
CA SER A 215 -13.14 6.25 -16.20
C SER A 215 -13.97 6.04 -14.95
N ALA A 216 -14.94 6.92 -14.72
CA ALA A 216 -15.91 6.80 -13.64
C ALA A 216 -17.25 6.24 -14.14
N ALA A 217 -17.68 5.10 -13.60
CA ALA A 217 -18.92 4.44 -14.02
C ALA A 217 -20.00 4.39 -12.94
N ALA A 218 -19.66 4.64 -11.67
CA ALA A 218 -20.64 4.73 -10.58
C ALA A 218 -21.65 5.87 -10.82
N SER A 219 -22.95 5.58 -10.70
CA SER A 219 -24.00 6.58 -10.96
C SER A 219 -24.16 7.56 -9.80
N HIS A 220 -23.93 8.86 -10.07
CA HIS A 220 -24.11 9.92 -9.09
C HIS A 220 -25.57 10.07 -8.64
N ALA A 221 -26.51 10.07 -9.60
CA ALA A 221 -27.94 10.17 -9.32
C ALA A 221 -28.49 9.00 -8.46
N ALA A 222 -27.84 7.85 -8.49
CA ALA A 222 -28.17 6.69 -7.66
C ALA A 222 -27.47 6.70 -6.28
N GLY A 223 -26.64 7.72 -6.00
CA GLY A 223 -25.82 7.81 -4.79
C GLY A 223 -24.73 6.74 -4.72
N GLN A 224 -24.31 6.19 -5.87
CA GLN A 224 -23.23 5.21 -5.94
C GLN A 224 -21.89 5.94 -5.95
N VAL A 225 -20.88 5.30 -5.35
CA VAL A 225 -19.51 5.80 -5.33
C VAL A 225 -18.59 4.64 -5.71
N GLU A 226 -17.66 4.88 -6.62
CA GLU A 226 -16.50 4.01 -6.85
C GLU A 226 -15.24 4.67 -6.27
N PHE A 227 -14.23 3.86 -6.00
CA PHE A 227 -13.02 4.33 -5.35
C PHE A 227 -11.79 4.08 -6.21
N LEU A 228 -10.89 5.06 -6.21
CA LEU A 228 -9.56 4.99 -6.83
C LEU A 228 -8.50 5.26 -5.78
N ASP A 229 -7.58 4.32 -5.61
CA ASP A 229 -6.39 4.49 -4.78
C ASP A 229 -5.22 4.97 -5.64
N VAL A 230 -4.63 6.09 -5.26
CA VAL A 230 -3.43 6.65 -5.88
C VAL A 230 -2.29 6.55 -4.87
N LEU A 231 -1.29 5.73 -5.21
CA LEU A 231 -0.08 5.56 -4.41
C LEU A 231 0.98 6.55 -4.87
N ALA A 232 1.42 7.43 -3.99
CA ALA A 232 2.56 8.29 -4.25
C ALA A 232 3.38 8.54 -2.98
N ALA A 233 4.69 8.63 -3.14
CA ALA A 233 5.57 9.06 -2.06
C ALA A 233 5.55 10.59 -2.00
N HIS A 234 4.77 11.16 -1.07
CA HIS A 234 4.76 12.61 -0.88
C HIS A 234 5.88 13.03 0.06
N THR A 235 6.56 14.10 -0.32
CA THR A 235 7.54 14.74 0.55
C THR A 235 6.82 15.52 1.66
N ALA A 236 7.50 15.96 2.70
CA ALA A 236 6.88 16.89 3.64
C ALA A 236 6.64 18.25 2.94
N GLY A 237 5.41 18.71 2.83
CA GLY A 237 5.09 19.96 2.13
C GLY A 237 3.60 20.13 1.92
N ALA A 238 3.22 21.22 1.26
CA ALA A 238 1.90 21.33 0.64
C ALA A 238 1.96 20.62 -0.71
N HIS A 239 0.96 19.80 -0.98
CA HIS A 239 0.79 19.09 -2.23
C HIS A 239 -0.52 19.49 -2.90
N GLU A 240 -0.59 19.22 -4.19
CA GLU A 240 -1.77 19.48 -5.01
C GLU A 240 -2.21 18.21 -5.72
N LEU A 241 -3.49 17.87 -5.62
CA LEU A 241 -4.16 16.82 -6.39
C LEU A 241 -5.03 17.50 -7.45
N ASP A 242 -4.77 17.19 -8.72
CA ASP A 242 -5.64 17.56 -9.82
C ASP A 242 -6.40 16.33 -10.33
N VAL A 243 -7.72 16.41 -10.36
CA VAL A 243 -8.58 15.49 -11.11
C VAL A 243 -9.02 16.21 -12.38
N ARG A 244 -8.45 15.80 -13.52
CA ARG A 244 -8.68 16.42 -14.82
C ARG A 244 -9.70 15.65 -15.64
N PHE A 245 -10.88 16.22 -15.85
CA PHE A 245 -11.93 15.66 -16.69
C PHE A 245 -11.72 16.03 -18.17
N ASN A 246 -11.60 15.02 -19.05
CA ASN A 246 -11.11 15.20 -20.42
C ASN A 246 -12.20 15.18 -21.50
N ASN A 247 -13.21 14.32 -21.37
CA ASN A 247 -14.13 13.98 -22.46
C ASN A 247 -15.53 14.53 -22.23
N ASP A 248 -15.67 15.79 -21.85
CA ASP A 248 -16.98 16.44 -21.68
C ASP A 248 -17.90 16.31 -22.91
N ALA A 249 -19.21 16.17 -22.66
CA ALA A 249 -20.23 16.05 -23.69
C ALA A 249 -21.59 16.58 -23.20
N TRP A 250 -22.07 17.66 -23.82
CA TRP A 250 -23.35 18.29 -23.49
C TRP A 250 -24.38 18.17 -24.61
N GLY A 251 -25.55 17.61 -24.30
CA GLY A 251 -26.68 17.39 -25.21
C GLY A 251 -27.80 18.44 -25.11
N GLY A 252 -27.62 19.50 -24.34
CA GLY A 252 -28.61 20.60 -24.21
C GLY A 252 -29.52 20.51 -22.98
N THR A 253 -29.47 19.43 -22.22
CA THR A 253 -30.23 19.24 -20.96
C THR A 253 -29.40 18.49 -19.92
N ALA A 254 -29.69 18.68 -18.62
CA ALA A 254 -28.99 17.99 -17.53
C ALA A 254 -29.08 16.46 -17.61
N ALA A 255 -30.15 15.91 -18.19
CA ALA A 255 -30.30 14.47 -18.40
C ALA A 255 -29.46 13.94 -19.58
N THR A 256 -28.89 14.86 -20.36
CA THR A 256 -28.07 14.58 -21.54
C THR A 256 -26.69 15.20 -21.37
N ASP A 257 -26.11 15.03 -20.20
CA ASP A 257 -24.84 15.64 -19.81
C ASP A 257 -23.88 14.60 -19.28
N ARG A 258 -22.59 14.77 -19.57
CA ARG A 258 -21.54 13.93 -19.03
C ARG A 258 -20.78 14.70 -17.97
N ASN A 259 -20.95 14.30 -16.72
CA ASN A 259 -20.34 14.98 -15.57
C ASN A 259 -19.52 14.00 -14.75
N LEU A 260 -18.40 14.49 -14.22
CA LEU A 260 -17.58 13.78 -13.23
C LEU A 260 -17.75 14.44 -11.86
N TYR A 261 -17.87 13.62 -10.82
CA TYR A 261 -17.94 14.07 -9.44
C TYR A 261 -16.80 13.44 -8.65
N VAL A 262 -16.10 14.29 -7.90
CA VAL A 262 -15.20 13.88 -6.82
C VAL A 262 -16.00 14.02 -5.54
N ASP A 263 -16.45 12.90 -5.00
CA ASP A 263 -17.33 12.85 -3.82
C ASP A 263 -16.53 12.96 -2.51
N SER A 264 -15.30 12.44 -2.48
CA SER A 264 -14.42 12.49 -1.32
C SER A 264 -12.96 12.31 -1.70
N VAL A 265 -12.05 12.86 -0.88
CA VAL A 265 -10.61 12.56 -0.93
C VAL A 265 -10.13 12.30 0.49
N ALA A 266 -9.44 11.19 0.70
CA ALA A 266 -8.79 10.88 1.97
C ALA A 266 -7.30 10.59 1.77
N LEU A 267 -6.46 11.09 2.67
CA LEU A 267 -5.03 10.80 2.71
C LEU A 267 -4.75 9.82 3.84
N ASN A 268 -4.26 8.61 3.51
CA ASN A 268 -3.96 7.56 4.50
C ASN A 268 -5.14 7.23 5.42
N GLY A 269 -6.36 7.25 4.87
CA GLY A 269 -7.59 7.01 5.61
C GLY A 269 -8.11 8.22 6.42
N VAL A 270 -7.45 9.38 6.35
CA VAL A 270 -7.94 10.64 6.93
C VAL A 270 -8.67 11.43 5.86
N ASP A 271 -9.96 11.67 6.06
CA ASP A 271 -10.79 12.48 5.15
C ASP A 271 -10.27 13.93 5.10
N LEU A 272 -10.07 14.44 3.89
CA LEU A 272 -9.67 15.83 3.63
C LEU A 272 -10.87 16.77 3.48
N HIS A 273 -12.10 16.22 3.48
CA HIS A 273 -13.35 16.92 3.21
C HIS A 273 -13.37 17.65 1.85
N ALA A 274 -12.54 17.17 0.91
CA ALA A 274 -12.42 17.70 -0.43
C ALA A 274 -13.41 16.99 -1.37
N HIS A 275 -14.17 17.78 -2.12
CA HIS A 275 -15.15 17.33 -3.10
C HIS A 275 -15.33 18.38 -4.20
N ALA A 276 -15.71 17.95 -5.41
CA ALA A 276 -15.99 18.85 -6.53
C ALA A 276 -16.92 18.19 -7.55
N ALA A 277 -17.70 19.02 -8.24
CA ALA A 277 -18.43 18.61 -9.43
C ALA A 277 -17.76 19.24 -10.66
N LEU A 278 -17.37 18.41 -11.62
CA LEU A 278 -16.85 18.85 -12.92
C LEU A 278 -17.96 18.69 -13.96
N LEU A 279 -18.67 19.80 -14.19
CA LEU A 279 -19.80 19.87 -15.14
C LEU A 279 -19.37 20.23 -16.58
N SER A 280 -18.07 20.32 -16.80
CA SER A 280 -17.43 20.55 -18.09
C SER A 280 -15.98 20.10 -18.00
N ALA A 281 -15.30 19.93 -19.14
CA ALA A 281 -13.88 19.57 -19.15
C ALA A 281 -13.04 20.61 -18.38
N GLY A 282 -12.12 20.13 -17.54
CA GLY A 282 -11.34 20.98 -16.64
C GLY A 282 -10.76 20.22 -15.45
N ASP A 283 -10.13 20.98 -14.56
CA ASP A 283 -9.41 20.44 -13.39
C ASP A 283 -10.17 20.78 -12.10
N ALA A 284 -10.33 19.78 -11.24
CA ALA A 284 -10.64 19.97 -9.83
C ALA A 284 -9.34 19.85 -9.05
N VAL A 285 -9.01 20.90 -8.30
CA VAL A 285 -7.70 21.06 -7.64
C VAL A 285 -7.89 21.06 -6.13
N PHE A 286 -7.16 20.19 -5.43
CA PHE A 286 -7.24 20.03 -3.99
C PHE A 286 -5.86 20.11 -3.35
N ALA A 287 -5.70 20.99 -2.36
CA ALA A 287 -4.48 21.06 -1.58
C ALA A 287 -4.52 20.04 -0.43
N PHE A 288 -3.39 19.37 -0.15
CA PHE A 288 -3.25 18.41 0.95
C PHE A 288 -1.83 18.41 1.56
#